data_AF-A0A3D5GM33-F1
#
_entry.id   AF-A0A3D5GM33-F1
#
_cell.length_a   1.000
_cell.length_b   1.000
_cell.length_c   1.000
_cell.angle_alpha   90.00
_cell.angle_beta   90.00
_cell.angle_gamma   90.00
#
_symmetry.space_group_name_H-M   'P 1'
#
loop_
_entity.id
_entity.type
_entity.pdbx_description
1 polymer ?
#
loop_
_entity_poly.entity_id
_entity_poly.type
_entity_poly.pdbx_seq_one_letter_code
_entity_poly.pdbx_strand_id
1 'polypeptide(L)'
;MQVAARIVEQTLHRLAEEGMDLRCLRHAHGLGVVPPLVDDDLVSMGRINDSLLYGGIANIVVESTDEACEAVVDKVVSSACDAYGRPFIEIYEAAGRDFYEIPIDLHSPAEVHLNNVTTGRTFSAGSINRDVLRASFFGS
;
A
#
# COMPACT_ATOMS: atom_id res chain seq x y z
N MET A 1 -7.49 -2.92 -13.81
CA MET A 1 -6.86 -1.59 -14.05
C MET A 1 -7.23 -0.56 -12.99
N GLN A 2 -8.51 -0.18 -12.84
CA GLN A 2 -8.91 0.94 -11.97
C GLN A 2 -8.41 0.84 -10.52
N VAL A 3 -8.45 -0.35 -9.91
CA VAL A 3 -8.05 -0.55 -8.51
C VAL A 3 -6.54 -0.37 -8.33
N ALA A 4 -5.72 -0.98 -9.19
CA ALA A 4 -4.26 -0.80 -9.16
C ALA A 4 -3.83 0.66 -9.34
N ALA A 5 -4.63 1.47 -10.05
CA ALA A 5 -4.38 2.90 -10.22
C ALA A 5 -4.63 3.73 -8.95
N ARG A 6 -5.21 3.15 -7.89
CA ARG A 6 -5.51 3.84 -6.62
C ARG A 6 -4.34 3.89 -5.65
N ILE A 7 -3.16 3.38 -6.02
CA ILE A 7 -2.02 3.31 -5.11
C ILE A 7 -1.67 4.67 -4.47
N VAL A 8 -1.78 5.76 -5.23
CA VAL A 8 -1.58 7.12 -4.72
C VAL A 8 -2.68 7.51 -3.73
N GLU A 9 -3.95 7.29 -4.09
CA GLU A 9 -5.10 7.64 -3.24
C GLU A 9 -5.05 6.89 -1.90
N GLN A 10 -4.83 5.57 -1.94
CA GLN A 10 -4.68 4.73 -0.76
C GLN A 10 -3.52 5.18 0.15
N THR A 11 -2.37 5.51 -0.45
CA THR A 11 -1.21 6.01 0.31
C THR A 11 -1.51 7.36 0.97
N LEU A 12 -2.16 8.29 0.26
CA LEU A 12 -2.53 9.60 0.81
C LEU A 12 -3.56 9.47 1.93
N HIS A 13 -4.54 8.57 1.78
CA HIS A 13 -5.49 8.26 2.85
C HIS A 13 -4.77 7.79 4.10
N ARG A 14 -3.85 6.83 3.97
CA ARG A 14 -3.08 6.29 5.09
C ARG A 14 -2.16 7.33 5.74
N LEU A 15 -1.51 8.18 4.95
CA LEU A 15 -0.71 9.30 5.48
C LEU A 15 -1.56 10.23 6.35
N ALA A 16 -2.79 10.53 5.95
CA ALA A 16 -3.70 11.36 6.74
C ALA A 16 -4.14 10.66 8.05
N GLU A 17 -4.41 9.36 8.00
CA GLU A 17 -4.75 8.55 9.19
C GLU A 17 -3.60 8.48 10.19
N GLU A 18 -2.35 8.45 9.71
CA GLU A 18 -1.14 8.53 10.55
C GLU A 18 -0.81 9.95 11.03
N GLY A 19 -1.67 10.93 10.69
CA GLY A 19 -1.59 12.30 11.20
C GLY A 19 -0.78 13.27 10.34
N MET A 20 -0.39 12.90 9.12
CA MET A 20 0.27 13.83 8.20
C MET A 20 -0.75 14.83 7.61
N ASP A 21 -0.46 16.13 7.73
CA ASP A 21 -1.26 17.17 7.10
C ASP A 21 -1.03 17.19 5.58
N LEU A 22 -1.99 16.69 4.80
CA LEU A 22 -1.89 16.60 3.35
C LEU A 22 -1.76 17.95 2.63
N ARG A 23 -1.93 19.10 3.30
CA ARG A 23 -1.62 20.42 2.71
C ARG A 23 -0.13 20.60 2.41
N CYS A 24 0.75 19.80 3.01
CA CYS A 24 2.17 19.76 2.68
C CYS A 24 2.46 19.09 1.32
N LEU A 25 1.51 18.33 0.76
CA LEU A 25 1.68 17.62 -0.50
C LEU A 25 1.90 18.60 -1.66
N ARG A 26 2.85 18.28 -2.54
CA ARG A 26 3.15 19.04 -3.76
C ARG A 26 2.98 18.22 -5.02
N HIS A 27 3.43 16.98 -4.99
CA HIS A 27 3.30 16.05 -6.10
C HIS A 27 3.21 14.62 -5.59
N ALA A 28 2.51 13.77 -6.33
CA ALA A 28 2.48 12.35 -6.06
C ALA A 28 2.41 11.58 -7.37
N HIS A 29 3.13 10.47 -7.45
CA HIS A 29 2.94 9.46 -8.48
C HIS A 29 3.09 8.08 -7.86
N GLY A 30 2.58 7.06 -8.53
CA GLY A 30 2.68 5.70 -8.04
C GLY A 30 2.70 4.68 -9.17
N LEU A 31 3.17 3.49 -8.82
CA LEU A 31 3.26 2.35 -9.71
C LEU A 31 2.39 1.25 -9.11
N GLY A 32 1.39 0.80 -9.88
CA GLY A 32 0.52 -0.30 -9.51
C GLY A 32 0.79 -1.50 -10.39
N VAL A 33 0.81 -2.70 -9.80
CA VAL A 33 0.87 -3.95 -10.54
C VAL A 33 -0.52 -4.30 -11.07
N VAL A 34 -0.60 -4.79 -12.31
CA VAL A 34 -1.85 -5.29 -12.88
C VAL A 34 -1.81 -6.82 -12.84
N PRO A 35 -2.72 -7.47 -12.09
CA PRO A 35 -2.70 -8.92 -11.96
C PRO A 35 -3.23 -9.60 -13.24
N PRO A 36 -2.86 -10.87 -13.47
CA PRO A 36 -3.50 -11.68 -14.50
C PRO A 36 -5.01 -11.81 -14.25
N LEU A 37 -5.79 -11.70 -15.33
CA LEU A 37 -7.24 -11.85 -15.28
C LEU A 37 -7.63 -13.29 -14.90
N VAL A 38 -8.78 -13.41 -14.24
CA VAL A 38 -9.40 -14.68 -13.84
C VAL A 38 -10.91 -14.49 -13.80
N ASP A 39 -11.67 -15.54 -14.09
CA ASP A 39 -13.14 -15.50 -14.14
C ASP A 39 -13.79 -15.61 -12.76
N ASP A 40 -13.04 -16.07 -11.74
CA ASP A 40 -13.50 -16.15 -10.37
C ASP A 40 -13.40 -14.78 -9.68
N ASP A 41 -14.56 -14.20 -9.34
CA ASP A 41 -14.65 -12.87 -8.74
C ASP A 41 -13.91 -12.76 -7.40
N LEU A 42 -13.91 -13.82 -6.58
CA LEU A 42 -13.26 -13.82 -5.28
C LEU A 42 -11.73 -13.86 -5.43
N VAL A 43 -11.23 -14.67 -6.36
CA VAL A 43 -9.79 -14.69 -6.70
C VAL A 43 -9.37 -13.37 -7.35
N SER A 44 -10.20 -12.81 -8.23
CA SER A 44 -9.97 -11.50 -8.87
C SER A 44 -9.84 -10.38 -7.84
N MET A 45 -10.73 -10.36 -6.84
CA MET A 45 -10.69 -9.45 -5.70
C MET A 45 -9.42 -9.63 -4.86
N GLY A 46 -9.01 -10.87 -4.57
CA GLY A 46 -7.77 -11.16 -3.85
C GLY A 46 -6.55 -10.58 -4.58
N ARG A 47 -6.38 -10.96 -5.86
CA ARG A 47 -5.25 -10.55 -6.70
C ARG A 47 -5.10 -9.05 -6.84
N ILE A 48 -6.22 -8.33 -6.99
CA ILE A 48 -6.16 -6.89 -7.20
C ILE A 48 -5.80 -6.14 -5.92
N ASN A 49 -6.21 -6.64 -4.75
CA ASN A 49 -5.74 -6.11 -3.46
C ASN A 49 -4.26 -6.46 -3.25
N ASP A 50 -3.85 -7.70 -3.52
CA ASP A 50 -2.45 -8.12 -3.44
C ASP A 50 -1.53 -7.26 -4.30
N SER A 51 -2.03 -6.79 -5.45
CA SER A 51 -1.29 -5.88 -6.32
C SER A 51 -0.96 -4.54 -5.66
N LEU A 52 -1.84 -4.03 -4.79
CA LEU A 52 -1.62 -2.80 -4.02
C LEU A 52 -0.73 -3.06 -2.80
N LEU A 53 -1.09 -4.08 -2.01
CA LEU A 53 -0.43 -4.44 -0.76
C LEU A 53 1.02 -4.88 -0.97
N TYR A 54 1.28 -5.68 -1.99
CA TYR A 54 2.56 -6.36 -2.17
C TYR A 54 3.34 -5.87 -3.39
N GLY A 55 2.72 -5.11 -4.29
CA GLY A 55 3.36 -4.60 -5.51
C GLY A 55 3.27 -3.08 -5.70
N GLY A 56 2.46 -2.38 -4.90
CA GLY A 56 2.24 -0.95 -5.09
C GLY A 56 3.38 -0.10 -4.54
N ILE A 57 3.89 0.81 -5.37
CA ILE A 57 4.90 1.81 -4.96
C ILE A 57 4.26 3.19 -5.00
N ALA A 58 4.47 3.99 -3.96
CA ALA A 58 4.02 5.38 -3.90
C ALA A 58 5.20 6.34 -3.68
N ASN A 59 5.30 7.35 -4.54
CA ASN A 59 6.30 8.41 -4.46
C ASN A 59 5.59 9.73 -4.20
N ILE A 60 5.79 10.27 -3.01
CA ILE A 60 5.08 11.44 -2.51
C ILE A 60 6.11 12.54 -2.28
N VAL A 61 5.83 13.74 -2.78
CA VAL A 61 6.68 14.92 -2.64
C VAL A 61 5.98 15.90 -1.72
N VAL A 62 6.66 16.28 -0.64
CA VAL A 62 6.08 17.10 0.44
C VAL A 62 6.99 18.27 0.79
N GLU A 63 6.38 19.34 1.27
CA GLU A 63 7.04 20.46 1.96
C GLU A 63 6.69 20.41 3.44
N SER A 64 7.54 19.76 4.25
CA SER A 64 7.27 19.48 5.66
C SER A 64 8.56 19.51 6.48
N THR A 65 8.48 19.17 7.77
CA THR A 65 9.67 18.87 8.57
C THR A 65 10.07 17.40 8.38
N ASP A 66 11.34 17.10 8.61
CA ASP A 66 11.85 15.73 8.53
C ASP A 66 11.21 14.85 9.62
N GLU A 67 11.01 15.41 10.82
CA GLU A 67 10.40 14.71 11.95
C GLU A 67 8.97 14.25 11.63
N ALA A 68 8.20 15.07 10.91
CA ALA A 68 6.85 14.70 10.48
C ALA A 68 6.88 13.56 9.45
N CYS A 69 7.90 13.49 8.58
CA CYS A 69 8.06 12.41 7.62
C CYS A 69 8.52 11.11 8.32
N GLU A 70 9.51 11.19 9.20
CA GLU A 70 10.03 10.07 10.00
C GLU A 70 8.94 9.46 10.89
N ALA A 71 8.03 10.26 11.44
CA ALA A 71 6.97 9.80 12.34
C ALA A 71 5.90 8.91 11.66
N VAL A 72 5.77 8.97 10.33
CA VAL A 72 4.70 8.29 9.58
C VAL A 72 5.24 7.25 8.59
N VAL A 73 6.44 7.43 8.02
CA VAL A 73 6.90 6.63 6.86
C VAL A 73 6.84 5.12 7.08
N ASP A 74 7.27 4.64 8.24
CA ASP A 74 7.32 3.19 8.56
C ASP A 74 5.94 2.59 8.86
N LYS A 75 4.90 3.41 9.00
CA LYS A 75 3.54 2.99 9.29
C LYS A 75 2.62 2.99 8.06
N VAL A 76 3.06 3.64 6.98
CA VAL A 76 2.29 3.75 5.72
C VAL A 76 2.78 2.72 4.70
N VAL A 77 3.07 1.51 5.18
CA VAL A 77 3.44 0.36 4.35
C VAL A 77 2.73 -0.88 4.84
N SER A 78 2.33 -1.74 3.92
CA SER A 78 1.56 -2.95 4.24
C SER A 78 2.31 -3.88 5.19
N SER A 79 3.64 -3.88 5.15
CA SER A 79 4.50 -4.66 6.04
C SER A 79 4.45 -4.23 7.51
N ALA A 80 3.84 -3.09 7.82
CA ALA A 80 3.60 -2.65 9.20
C ALA A 80 2.38 -3.34 9.84
N CYS A 81 1.51 -3.96 9.03
CA CYS A 81 0.31 -4.65 9.49
C CYS A 81 0.62 -6.09 9.94
N ASP A 82 0.06 -6.53 11.07
CA ASP A 82 0.25 -7.89 11.60
C ASP A 82 -0.31 -8.99 10.67
N ALA A 83 -1.28 -8.66 9.82
CA ALA A 83 -1.87 -9.61 8.87
C ALA A 83 -1.03 -9.79 7.59
N TYR A 84 0.06 -9.04 7.44
CA TYR A 84 0.94 -9.06 6.26
C TYR A 84 1.61 -10.43 6.03
N GLY A 85 1.88 -10.72 4.75
CA GLY A 85 2.75 -11.84 4.34
C GLY A 85 2.00 -13.03 3.76
N ARG A 86 0.68 -12.93 3.59
CA ARG A 86 -0.17 -13.94 2.95
C ARG A 86 -1.16 -13.30 1.98
N PRO A 87 -1.60 -14.03 0.93
CA PRO A 87 -2.56 -13.50 -0.04
C PRO A 87 -3.82 -12.91 0.61
N PHE A 88 -4.33 -11.80 0.06
CA PHE A 88 -5.47 -11.08 0.59
C PHE A 88 -6.72 -11.97 0.71
N ILE A 89 -6.89 -12.93 -0.20
CA ILE A 89 -8.00 -13.89 -0.12
C ILE A 89 -7.95 -14.70 1.18
N GLU A 90 -6.77 -15.10 1.65
CA GLU A 90 -6.62 -15.83 2.93
C GLU A 90 -6.88 -14.93 4.13
N ILE A 91 -6.47 -13.65 4.04
CA ILE A 91 -6.77 -12.64 5.07
C ILE A 91 -8.28 -12.43 5.17
N TYR A 92 -8.94 -12.27 4.02
CA TYR A 92 -10.38 -12.06 3.93
C TYR A 92 -11.17 -13.28 4.44
N GLU A 93 -10.72 -14.50 4.13
CA GLU A 93 -11.33 -15.71 4.67
C GLU A 93 -11.12 -15.86 6.18
N ALA A 94 -9.94 -15.54 6.69
CA ALA A 94 -9.65 -15.54 8.13
C ALA A 94 -10.49 -14.49 8.89
N ALA A 95 -10.84 -13.39 8.23
CA ALA A 95 -11.74 -12.35 8.73
C ALA A 95 -13.23 -12.71 8.59
N GLY A 96 -13.57 -13.97 8.30
CA GLY A 96 -14.96 -14.41 8.16
C GLY A 96 -15.66 -13.84 6.93
N ARG A 97 -14.91 -13.39 5.92
CA ARG A 97 -15.40 -12.70 4.71
C ARG A 97 -16.13 -11.40 5.03
N ASP A 98 -15.66 -10.69 6.05
CA ASP A 98 -16.11 -9.36 6.41
C ASP A 98 -14.97 -8.34 6.22
N PHE A 99 -15.20 -7.33 5.38
CA PHE A 99 -14.23 -6.25 5.16
C PHE A 99 -13.99 -5.38 6.39
N TYR A 100 -14.97 -5.27 7.30
CA TYR A 100 -14.81 -4.49 8.53
C TYR A 100 -13.84 -5.14 9.52
N GLU A 101 -13.64 -6.46 9.40
CA GLU A 101 -12.72 -7.22 10.23
C GLU A 101 -11.31 -7.28 9.63
N ILE A 102 -11.09 -6.68 8.45
CA ILE A 102 -9.75 -6.54 7.87
C ILE A 102 -9.04 -5.36 8.54
N PRO A 103 -7.78 -5.53 9.00
CA PRO A 103 -7.01 -4.44 9.57
C PRO A 103 -6.86 -3.26 8.61
N ILE A 104 -7.17 -2.06 9.08
CA ILE A 104 -7.18 -0.85 8.24
C ILE A 104 -5.78 -0.47 7.74
N ASP A 105 -4.76 -0.73 8.55
CA ASP A 105 -3.35 -0.51 8.24
C ASP A 105 -2.85 -1.40 7.08
N LEU A 106 -3.56 -2.50 6.78
CA LEU A 106 -3.30 -3.32 5.60
C LEU A 106 -3.59 -2.56 4.30
N HIS A 107 -4.42 -1.52 4.32
CA HIS A 107 -4.67 -0.64 3.18
C HIS A 107 -3.52 0.36 2.96
N SER A 108 -2.31 -0.18 2.84
CA SER A 108 -1.07 0.56 2.63
C SER A 108 -0.33 0.03 1.38
N PRO A 109 0.51 0.85 0.74
CA PRO A 109 1.36 0.39 -0.37
C PRO A 109 2.38 -0.65 0.10
N ALA A 110 2.96 -1.39 -0.84
CA ALA A 110 4.11 -2.23 -0.56
C ALA A 110 5.35 -1.40 -0.19
N GLU A 111 5.53 -0.27 -0.85
CA GLU A 111 6.69 0.61 -0.72
C GLU A 111 6.27 2.08 -0.84
N VAL A 112 6.82 2.92 0.03
CA VAL A 112 6.55 4.37 0.03
C VAL A 112 7.85 5.16 0.10
N HIS A 113 7.89 6.27 -0.64
CA HIS A 113 8.96 7.25 -0.58
C HIS A 113 8.39 8.65 -0.34
N LEU A 114 8.74 9.26 0.80
CA LEU A 114 8.46 10.65 1.12
C LEU A 114 9.67 11.51 0.79
N ASN A 115 9.57 12.34 -0.24
CA ASN A 115 10.61 13.25 -0.68
C ASN A 115 10.32 14.64 -0.10
N ASN A 116 11.07 15.03 0.93
CA ASN A 116 10.91 16.33 1.56
C ASN A 116 11.74 17.38 0.82
N VAL A 117 11.09 18.23 0.00
CA VAL A 117 11.79 19.24 -0.79
C VAL A 117 12.30 20.42 0.05
N THR A 118 11.82 20.57 1.30
CA THR A 118 12.32 21.58 2.23
C THR A 118 13.76 21.29 2.67
N THR A 119 14.12 20.02 2.86
CA THR A 119 15.45 19.59 3.35
C THR A 119 16.26 18.84 2.31
N GLY A 120 15.61 18.33 1.26
CA GLY A 120 16.22 17.48 0.23
C GLY A 120 16.39 16.01 0.66
N ARG A 121 15.88 15.61 1.84
CA ARG A 121 15.93 14.22 2.32
C ARG A 121 14.75 13.41 1.79
N THR A 122 15.01 12.11 1.60
CA THR A 122 13.99 11.13 1.25
C THR A 122 13.89 10.11 2.38
N PHE A 123 12.67 9.82 2.80
CA PHE A 123 12.32 8.79 3.77
C PHE A 123 11.64 7.66 3.02
N SER A 124 12.06 6.42 3.25
CA SER A 124 11.55 5.27 2.51
C SER A 124 11.29 4.11 3.44
N ALA A 125 10.19 3.40 3.21
CA ALA A 125 9.83 2.21 3.95
C ALA A 125 9.18 1.18 3.04
N GLY A 126 9.14 -0.06 3.52
CA GLY A 126 8.51 -1.18 2.83
C GLY A 126 9.35 -1.72 1.67
N SER A 127 8.77 -2.69 0.96
CA SER A 127 9.35 -3.28 -0.26
C SER A 127 8.30 -4.12 -0.99
N ILE A 128 8.49 -4.30 -2.30
CA ILE A 128 7.70 -5.27 -3.08
C ILE A 128 7.92 -6.70 -2.56
N ASN A 129 6.82 -7.39 -2.25
CA ASN A 129 6.84 -8.80 -1.88
C ASN A 129 6.49 -9.68 -3.08
N ARG A 130 7.53 -10.08 -3.82
CA ARG A 130 7.38 -10.88 -5.03
C ARG A 130 6.87 -12.29 -4.77
N ASP A 131 7.18 -12.85 -3.60
CA ASP A 131 6.81 -14.22 -3.27
C ASP A 131 5.29 -14.32 -3.06
N VAL A 132 4.69 -13.39 -2.31
CA VAL A 132 3.23 -13.33 -2.14
C VAL A 132 2.52 -13.00 -3.46
N LEU A 133 3.05 -12.06 -4.26
CA LEU A 133 2.49 -11.77 -5.58
C LEU A 133 2.50 -13.00 -6.49
N ARG A 134 3.59 -13.78 -6.49
CA ARG A 134 3.71 -14.98 -7.30
C ARG A 134 2.71 -16.05 -6.86
N ALA A 135 2.60 -16.27 -5.55
CA ALA A 135 1.62 -17.20 -4.97
C ALA A 135 0.18 -16.77 -5.31
N SER A 136 -0.15 -15.48 -5.17
CA SER A 136 -1.48 -14.93 -5.48
C SER A 136 -1.84 -15.03 -6.97
N PHE A 137 -0.88 -14.72 -7.85
CA PHE A 137 -1.16 -14.61 -9.28
C PHE A 137 -1.11 -15.95 -10.00
N PHE A 138 -0.27 -16.88 -9.52
CA PHE A 138 0.05 -18.11 -10.23
C PHE A 138 -0.07 -19.38 -9.39
N GLY A 139 -0.32 -19.28 -8.08
CA GLY A 139 -0.44 -20.44 -7.18
C GLY A 139 0.87 -21.19 -6.93
N SER A 140 2.03 -20.53 -7.11
CA SER A 140 3.38 -21.12 -7.03
C SER A 140 4.35 -20.24 -6.26
#